data_AF-A0A6C0HV79-F1
#
_entry.id   AF-A0A6C0HV79-F1
#
_cell.length_a   1.000
_cell.length_b   1.000
_cell.length_c   1.000
_cell.angle_alpha   90.00
_cell.angle_beta   90.00
_cell.angle_gamma   90.00
#
_symmetry.space_group_name_H-M   'P 1'
#
loop_
_entity.id
_entity.type
_entity.pdbx_description
1 polymer ?
#
loop_
_entity_poly.entity_id
_entity_poly.type
_entity_poly.pdbx_seq_one_letter_code
_entity_poly.pdbx_strand_id
1 'polypeptide(L)' 'MFIIGCIFGFIFFLFELESPSMGNILFRLNDKGVKELSIGSLVEMLRAPFIHTYFWTNKSLYSVNWIITSFVGGLICYII' A
#
# COMPACT_ATOMS: atom_id res chain seq x y z
N MET A 1 0.01 3.15 21.38
CA MET A 1 -0.82 2.35 20.46
C MET A 1 -0.75 2.86 19.01
N PHE A 2 -0.51 4.15 18.76
CA PHE A 2 -0.34 4.72 17.42
C PHE A 2 0.62 3.96 16.48
N ILE A 3 1.85 3.65 16.93
CA ILE A 3 2.84 2.91 16.09
C ILE A 3 2.29 1.55 15.63
N ILE A 4 1.60 0.84 16.52
CA ILE A 4 0.98 -0.46 16.21
C ILE A 4 -0.11 -0.26 15.15
N GLY A 5 -0.94 0.78 15.27
CA GLY A 5 -1.92 1.14 14.25
C GLY A 5 -1.31 1.50 12.90
N CYS A 6 -0.17 2.19 12.87
CA CYS A 6 0.55 2.47 11.64
C CYS A 6 1.01 1.20 10.94
N ILE A 7 1.50 0.21 11.71
CA ILE A 7 1.89 -1.10 11.18
C ILE A 7 0.68 -1.82 10.59
N PHE A 8 -0.46 -1.83 11.28
CA PHE A 8 -1.69 -2.44 10.74
C PHE A 8 -2.18 -1.74 9.47
N GLY A 9 -2.13 -0.40 9.42
CA GLY A 9 -2.48 0.35 8.22
C GLY A 9 -1.55 0.05 7.04
N PHE A 10 -0.24 -0.12 7.30
CA PHE A 10 0.70 -0.53 6.27
C PHE A 10 0.44 -1.96 5.77
N ILE A 11 0.14 -2.90 6.67
CA ILE A 11 -0.25 -4.27 6.30
C ILE A 11 -1.52 -4.27 5.43
N PHE A 12 -2.51 -3.45 5.79
CA PHE A 12 -3.73 -3.29 4.99
C PHE A 12 -3.43 -2.77 3.59
N PHE A 13 -2.53 -1.79 3.47
CA PHE A 13 -2.04 -1.34 2.17
C PHE A 13 -1.41 -2.48 1.34
N LEU A 14 -0.59 -3.36 1.95
CA LEU A 14 -0.01 -4.51 1.23
C LEU A 14 -1.09 -5.48 0.74
N PHE A 15 -2.16 -5.69 1.51
CA PHE A 15 -3.31 -6.49 1.07
C PHE A 15 -4.07 -5.84 -0.09
N GLU A 16 -4.25 -4.52 -0.05
CA GLU A 16 -4.91 -3.78 -1.13
C GLU A 16 -4.11 -3.87 -2.44
N LEU A 17 -2.79 -3.86 -2.38
CA LEU A 17 -1.94 -4.06 -3.57
C LEU A 17 -2.05 -5.46 -4.20
N GLU A 18 -2.35 -6.47 -3.40
CA GLU A 18 -2.60 -7.84 -3.88
C GLU A 18 -4.07 -8.06 -4.26
N SER A 19 -4.95 -7.08 -4.02
CA SER A 19 -6.36 -7.23 -4.35
C SER A 19 -6.59 -7.31 -5.87
N PRO A 20 -7.71 -7.93 -6.32
CA PRO A 20 -8.06 -8.00 -7.73
C PRO A 20 -8.21 -6.63 -8.41
N SER A 21 -8.55 -5.57 -7.65
CA SER A 21 -8.69 -4.21 -8.17
C SER A 21 -7.35 -3.60 -8.59
N MET A 22 -6.24 -4.07 -8.00
CA MET A 22 -4.88 -3.60 -8.26
C MET A 22 -4.06 -4.56 -9.12
N GLY A 23 -4.55 -5.78 -9.38
CA GLY A 23 -3.95 -6.71 -10.32
C GLY A 23 -2.73 -7.48 -9.79
N ASN A 24 -2.68 -7.74 -8.48
CA ASN A 24 -1.61 -8.52 -7.83
C ASN A 24 -0.21 -7.90 -8.04
N ILE A 25 -0.06 -6.63 -7.68
CA ILE A 25 1.18 -5.87 -7.91
C ILE A 25 2.33 -6.44 -7.08
N LEU A 26 2.01 -6.97 -5.89
CA LEU A 26 3.00 -7.50 -4.96
C LEU A 26 3.58 -8.82 -5.45
N PHE A 27 2.72 -9.77 -5.88
CA PHE A 27 3.14 -11.08 -6.36
C PHE A 27 2.79 -11.27 -7.83
N ARG A 28 3.79 -11.13 -8.71
CA ARG A 28 3.63 -11.34 -10.16
C ARG A 28 4.08 -12.73 -10.56
N LEU A 29 3.46 -13.28 -11.60
CA LEU A 29 3.92 -14.53 -12.20
C LEU A 29 5.22 -14.25 -12.98
N ASN A 30 6.26 -15.03 -12.73
CA ASN A 30 7.46 -15.03 -13.56
C ASN A 30 7.26 -15.86 -14.84
N ASP A 31 8.27 -15.91 -15.70
CA ASP A 31 8.25 -16.64 -16.98
C ASP A 31 7.98 -18.15 -16.82
N LYS A 32 8.09 -18.68 -15.60
CA LYS A 32 7.82 -20.07 -15.25
C LYS A 32 6.42 -20.28 -14.65
N GLY A 33 5.60 -19.24 -14.60
CA GLY A 33 4.27 -19.27 -14.00
C GLY A 33 4.28 -19.37 -12.47
N VAL A 34 5.39 -19.02 -11.81
CA VAL A 34 5.50 -19.04 -10.34
C VAL A 34 5.25 -17.63 -9.81
N LYS A 35 4.42 -17.50 -8.77
CA LYS A 35 4.22 -16.24 -8.05
C LYS A 35 5.51 -15.85 -7.34
N GLU A 36 6.08 -14.71 -7.71
CA GLU A 36 7.30 -14.17 -7.14
C GLU A 36 7.05 -12.73 -6.67
N LEU A 37 7.69 -12.36 -5.54
CA LEU A 37 7.59 -11.02 -4.99
C LEU A 37 8.24 -10.01 -5.95
N SER A 38 7.44 -9.10 -6.48
CA SER A 38 7.93 -8.05 -7.37
C SER A 38 8.48 -6.87 -6.57
N ILE A 39 9.70 -7.01 -6.05
CA ILE A 39 10.35 -5.97 -5.24
C ILE A 39 10.43 -4.64 -6.01
N GLY A 40 10.71 -4.68 -7.32
CA GLY A 40 10.75 -3.48 -8.17
C GLY A 40 9.41 -2.73 -8.15
N SER A 41 8.30 -3.43 -8.38
CA SER A 41 6.96 -2.83 -8.36
C SER A 41 6.61 -2.29 -6.97
N LEU A 42 7.00 -2.99 -5.90
CA LEU A 42 6.78 -2.52 -4.52
C LEU A 42 7.55 -1.22 -4.26
N VAL A 43 8.81 -1.13 -4.66
CA VAL A 43 9.63 0.08 -4.49
C VAL A 43 9.05 1.25 -5.29
N GLU A 44 8.60 1.01 -6.52
CA GLU A 44 7.92 2.04 -7.33
C GLU A 44 6.65 2.53 -6.64
N MET A 45 5.81 1.63 -6.10
CA MET A 45 4.61 2.00 -5.36
C MET A 45 4.89 2.78 -4.08
N LEU A 46 5.94 2.42 -3.33
CA LEU A 46 6.36 3.18 -2.15
C LEU A 46 6.88 4.58 -2.52
N ARG A 47 7.49 4.73 -3.70
CA ARG A 47 8.00 6.02 -4.21
C ARG A 47 6.91 6.90 -4.83
N ALA A 48 5.85 6.29 -5.37
CA ALA A 48 4.85 6.97 -6.18
C ALA A 48 4.19 8.20 -5.49
N PRO A 49 3.86 8.19 -4.18
CA PRO A 49 3.34 9.37 -3.50
C PRO A 49 4.34 10.54 -3.46
N PHE A 50 5.64 10.28 -3.45
CA PHE A 50 6.66 11.34 -3.40
C PHE A 50 6.92 11.98 -4.76
N ILE A 51 6.60 11.27 -5.84
CA ILE A 51 6.84 11.72 -7.22
C ILE A 51 5.58 12.36 -7.81
N HIS A 52 4.41 11.81 -7.48
CA HIS A 52 3.16 12.14 -8.14
C HIS A 52 2.15 12.78 -7.18
N THR A 53 1.78 14.03 -7.46
CA THR A 53 0.85 14.84 -6.66
C THR A 53 -0.57 14.28 -6.60
N TYR A 54 -1.00 13.48 -7.57
CA TYR A 54 -2.36 12.95 -7.61
C TYR A 54 -2.68 11.96 -6.48
N PHE A 55 -1.68 11.30 -5.87
CA PHE A 55 -1.87 10.45 -4.69
C PHE A 55 -2.29 11.24 -3.44
N TRP A 56 -2.12 12.56 -3.45
CA TRP A 56 -2.47 13.46 -2.36
C TRP A 56 -3.77 14.20 -2.61
N THR A 57 -4.16 14.38 -3.87
CA THR A 57 -5.35 15.18 -4.23
C THR A 57 -6.56 14.32 -4.59
N ASN A 58 -6.34 13.12 -5.13
CA ASN A 58 -7.44 12.23 -5.51
C ASN A 58 -7.78 11.26 -4.38
N LYS A 59 -8.96 11.44 -3.78
CA LYS A 59 -9.48 10.61 -2.70
C LYS A 59 -9.58 9.12 -3.05
N SER A 60 -9.84 8.78 -4.32
CA SER A 60 -9.92 7.38 -4.74
C SER A 60 -8.58 6.64 -4.67
N LEU A 61 -7.47 7.39 -4.59
CA LEU A 61 -6.12 6.84 -4.50
C LEU A 61 -5.55 6.85 -3.08
N TYR A 62 -6.34 7.26 -2.08
CA TYR A 62 -5.86 7.30 -0.70
C TYR A 62 -5.61 5.90 -0.14
N SER A 63 -6.40 4.90 -0.56
CA SER A 63 -6.21 3.50 -0.14
C SER A 63 -4.88 2.91 -0.61
N VAL A 64 -4.37 3.37 -1.76
CA VAL A 64 -3.07 2.97 -2.32
C VAL A 64 -1.92 3.90 -1.96
N ASN A 65 -2.18 4.97 -1.19
CA ASN A 65 -1.12 5.80 -0.63
C ASN A 65 -0.76 5.26 0.75
N TRP A 66 0.32 4.49 0.83
CA TRP A 66 0.76 3.82 2.06
C TRP A 66 0.94 4.78 3.24
N ILE A 67 1.29 6.05 2.98
CA ILE A 67 1.48 7.06 4.04
C ILE A 67 0.14 7.41 4.64
N ILE A 68 -0.87 7.67 3.81
CA ILE A 68 -2.23 7.98 4.26
C ILE A 68 -2.83 6.78 4.98
N THR A 69 -2.76 5.58 4.39
CA THR A 69 -3.33 4.36 4.97
C THR A 69 -2.69 4.02 6.32
N SER A 70 -1.36 4.11 6.43
CA SER A 70 -0.65 3.88 7.70
C SER A 70 -1.01 4.94 8.73
N PHE A 71 -1.05 6.22 8.35
CA PHE A 71 -1.37 7.30 9.27
C PHE A 71 -2.82 7.20 9.79
N VAL A 72 -3.77 6.87 8.92
CA VAL A 72 -5.17 6.61 9.30
C VAL A 72 -5.27 5.42 10.26
N GLY A 73 -4.56 4.32 9.99
CA GLY A 73 -4.49 3.18 10.92
C GLY A 73 -3.93 3.58 12.29
N GLY A 74 -2.88 4.39 12.31
CA GLY A 74 -2.30 4.96 13.53
C GLY A 74 -3.31 5.78 14.32
N LEU A 75 -4.04 6.68 13.66
CA LEU A 75 -5.07 7.51 14.28
C LEU A 75 -6.21 6.68 14.86
N ILE A 76 -6.71 5.68 14.14
CA ILE A 76 -7.79 4.80 14.60
C ILE A 76 -7.36 4.10 15.90
N CYS A 77 -6.18 3.47 15.91
CA CYS A 77 -5.66 2.79 17.09
C CYS A 77 -5.14 3.73 18.19
N TYR A 78 -5.12 5.03 17.98
CA TYR A 78 -4.78 6.02 19.00
C TYR A 78 -6.03 6.54 19.72
N ILE A 79 -7.16 6.59 19.01
CA ILE A 79 -8.46 7.01 19.55
C ILE A 79 -9.11 5.89 20.39
N ILE A 80 -8.87 4.64 20.01
CA ILE A 80 -9.27 3.42 20.74
C ILE A 80 -8.27 3.15 21.85
#